data_AF-A0A2S5V4D0-F1
#
_entry.id   AF-A0A2S5V4D0-F1
#
_cell.length_a   1.000
_cell.length_b   1.000
_cell.length_c   1.000
_cell.angle_alpha   90.00
_cell.angle_beta   90.00
_cell.angle_gamma   90.00
#
_symmetry.space_group_name_H-M   'P 1'
#
loop_
_entity.id
_entity.type
_entity.pdbx_description
1 polymer ?
#
loop_
_entity_poly.entity_id
_entity_poly.type
_entity_poly.pdbx_seq_one_letter_code
_entity_poly.pdbx_strand_id
1 'polypeptide(L)'
;MTTPGTTTRGARSRFPKVPEGDVIASLDSYEAARSVVDGLAKQDFPVSTVSILGSHLRTVERVTGRMSFGKAALGAVGTGVMLGLFVGLLVLIVTPGVGFETLIAILPVAIGFSVIWSVIGYALNPQRRQFTSVMQVVATHFDVVVPREHAEKARGLLGTTRPTAAPVPQQTPVHTQSVVPAAPQSPVLANGQAQPGDAAPTEPQEPAAPRRTYAEAQAEMRRLEREKRAEQAAQDRSGSSTSS
;
A
#
# COMPACT_ATOMS: atom_id res chain seq x y z
N MET A 1 -9.93 47.69 16.89
CA MET A 1 -9.64 46.63 15.91
C MET A 1 -9.17 45.40 16.67
N THR A 2 -10.02 44.39 16.81
CA THR A 2 -9.78 43.15 17.55
C THR A 2 -9.39 42.05 16.57
N THR A 3 -8.15 41.58 16.62
CA THR A 3 -7.69 40.42 15.85
C THR A 3 -8.17 39.15 16.55
N PRO A 4 -8.94 38.25 15.90
CA PRO A 4 -9.30 36.97 16.50
C PRO A 4 -8.09 36.03 16.51
N GLY A 5 -7.90 35.36 17.65
CA GLY A 5 -6.79 34.45 17.92
C GLY A 5 -6.78 33.24 16.98
N THR A 6 -5.58 32.88 16.54
CA THR A 6 -5.29 31.62 15.85
C THR A 6 -5.47 30.46 16.83
N THR A 7 -6.58 29.75 16.75
CA THR A 7 -6.79 28.49 17.47
C THR A 7 -5.74 27.47 17.03
N THR A 8 -4.79 27.17 17.92
CA THR A 8 -3.88 26.03 17.82
C THR A 8 -4.71 24.73 17.85
N ARG A 9 -5.07 24.23 16.67
CA ARG A 9 -5.71 22.92 16.50
C ARG A 9 -4.70 21.85 16.91
N GLY A 10 -4.92 21.25 18.07
CA GLY A 10 -4.07 20.21 18.67
C GLY A 10 -3.65 19.15 17.66
N ALA A 11 -2.37 18.80 17.72
CA ALA A 11 -1.78 17.69 16.99
C ALA A 11 -2.53 16.41 17.34
N ARG A 12 -3.49 16.02 16.49
CA ARG A 12 -4.08 14.69 16.53
C ARG A 12 -2.94 13.69 16.35
N SER A 13 -2.87 12.69 17.23
CA SER A 13 -1.97 11.54 17.15
C SER A 13 -1.68 11.19 15.69
N ARG A 14 -0.42 11.36 15.26
CA ARG A 14 0.04 11.04 13.89
C ARG A 14 -0.02 9.55 13.57
N PHE A 15 -0.44 8.72 14.52
CA PHE A 15 -0.64 7.29 14.36
C PHE A 15 -2.13 6.97 14.38
N PRO A 16 -2.64 6.34 13.30
CA PRO A 16 -3.96 5.72 13.31
C PRO A 16 -4.02 4.73 14.48
N LYS A 17 -5.00 4.90 15.38
CA LYS A 17 -5.30 3.91 16.41
C LYS A 17 -6.24 2.86 15.82
N VAL A 18 -6.06 1.60 16.22
CA VAL A 18 -7.03 0.55 15.90
C VAL A 18 -8.36 0.95 16.54
N PRO A 19 -9.49 0.89 15.81
CA PRO A 19 -10.80 1.21 16.36
C PRO A 19 -11.12 0.34 17.58
N GLU A 20 -11.66 0.95 18.63
CA GLU A 20 -12.12 0.23 19.81
C GLU A 20 -13.58 -0.19 19.63
N GLY A 21 -13.92 -1.43 20.02
CA GLY A 21 -15.27 -1.96 19.88
C GLY A 21 -15.34 -3.48 20.00
N ASP A 22 -16.51 -4.03 19.68
CA ASP A 22 -16.76 -5.46 19.67
C ASP A 22 -16.82 -5.97 18.22
N VAL A 23 -16.23 -7.15 18.00
CA VAL A 23 -16.29 -7.83 16.71
C VAL A 23 -17.67 -8.48 16.56
N ILE A 24 -18.39 -8.10 15.51
CA ILE A 24 -19.73 -8.62 15.21
C ILE A 24 -19.70 -9.73 14.15
N ALA A 25 -18.65 -9.76 13.33
CA ALA A 25 -18.41 -10.80 12.32
C ALA A 25 -16.91 -10.89 11.99
N SER A 26 -16.42 -12.11 11.81
CA SER A 26 -15.03 -12.43 11.42
C SER A 26 -15.06 -13.23 10.12
N LEU A 27 -14.35 -12.74 9.11
CA LEU A 27 -14.55 -13.14 7.71
C LEU A 27 -13.21 -13.24 6.98
N ASP A 28 -13.11 -14.15 6.00
CA ASP A 28 -11.84 -14.38 5.28
C ASP A 28 -11.69 -13.52 4.01
N SER A 29 -12.71 -12.73 3.67
CA SER A 29 -12.74 -11.89 2.47
C SER A 29 -13.29 -10.51 2.78
N TYR A 30 -12.66 -9.49 2.19
CA TYR A 30 -13.13 -8.12 2.26
C TYR A 30 -14.55 -7.97 1.70
N GLU A 31 -14.90 -8.69 0.64
CA GLU A 31 -16.24 -8.61 0.04
C GLU A 31 -17.31 -9.16 1.00
N ALA A 32 -16.97 -10.19 1.77
CA ALA A 32 -17.88 -10.69 2.80
C ALA A 32 -18.03 -9.68 3.95
N ALA A 33 -16.94 -9.01 4.36
CA ALA A 33 -17.01 -7.95 5.37
C ALA A 33 -17.85 -6.77 4.88
N ARG A 34 -17.68 -6.39 3.61
CA ARG A 34 -18.48 -5.35 2.96
C ARG A 34 -19.96 -5.71 2.92
N SER A 35 -20.31 -6.95 2.57
CA SER A 35 -21.72 -7.37 2.51
C SER A 35 -22.41 -7.35 3.88
N VAL A 36 -21.68 -7.63 4.96
CA VAL A 36 -22.17 -7.45 6.34
C VAL A 36 -22.47 -5.97 6.62
N VAL A 37 -21.57 -5.06 6.25
CA VAL A 37 -21.79 -3.61 6.42
C VAL A 37 -22.97 -3.12 5.56
N ASP A 38 -23.09 -3.59 4.32
CA ASP A 38 -24.21 -3.26 3.44
C ASP A 38 -25.55 -3.80 4.02
N GLY A 39 -25.53 -4.98 4.65
CA GLY A 39 -26.68 -5.55 5.34
C GLY A 39 -27.14 -4.72 6.55
N LEU A 40 -26.19 -4.12 7.27
CA LEU A 40 -26.48 -3.16 8.35
C LEU A 40 -27.01 -1.84 7.77
N ALA A 41 -26.42 -1.34 6.68
CA ALA A 41 -26.84 -0.09 6.02
C ALA A 41 -28.31 -0.13 5.57
N LYS A 42 -28.76 -1.28 5.06
CA LYS A 42 -30.15 -1.50 4.61
C LYS A 42 -31.19 -1.41 5.75
N GLN A 43 -30.75 -1.51 7.00
CA GLN A 43 -31.61 -1.51 8.20
C GLN A 43 -31.44 -0.20 9.00
N ASP A 44 -31.04 0.88 8.33
CA ASP A 44 -30.79 2.21 8.92
C ASP A 44 -29.83 2.18 10.12
N PHE A 45 -28.86 1.26 10.09
CA PHE A 45 -27.80 1.23 11.09
C PHE A 45 -26.77 2.35 10.81
N PRO A 46 -26.22 3.02 11.84
CA PRO A 46 -25.23 4.08 11.68
C PRO A 46 -23.87 3.52 11.22
N VAL A 47 -23.74 3.22 9.93
CA VAL A 47 -22.54 2.60 9.35
C VAL A 47 -21.27 3.45 9.45
N SER A 48 -21.40 4.76 9.68
CA SER A 48 -20.28 5.66 9.96
C SER A 48 -19.50 5.28 11.23
N THR A 49 -20.11 4.48 12.10
CA THR A 49 -19.49 3.98 13.33
C THR A 49 -18.83 2.61 13.14
N VAL A 50 -19.08 1.93 12.02
CA VAL A 50 -18.57 0.57 11.76
C VAL A 50 -17.16 0.65 11.19
N SER A 51 -16.29 -0.24 11.63
CA SER A 51 -14.91 -0.36 11.15
C SER A 51 -14.64 -1.77 10.61
N ILE A 52 -14.01 -1.88 9.45
CA ILE A 52 -13.50 -3.15 8.91
C ILE A 52 -12.00 -3.23 9.21
N LEU A 53 -11.59 -4.19 10.01
CA LEU A 53 -10.20 -4.38 10.42
C LEU A 53 -9.60 -5.56 9.66
N GLY A 54 -8.63 -5.28 8.80
CA GLY A 54 -7.80 -6.33 8.21
C GLY A 54 -6.76 -6.84 9.21
N SER A 55 -6.81 -8.12 9.52
CA SER A 55 -5.83 -8.82 10.36
C SER A 55 -5.07 -9.88 9.56
N HIS A 56 -4.05 -10.49 10.17
CA HIS A 56 -3.23 -11.52 9.54
C HIS A 56 -2.56 -11.04 8.23
N LEU A 57 -1.88 -9.90 8.30
CA LEU A 57 -1.19 -9.31 7.16
C LEU A 57 -0.07 -10.24 6.65
N ARG A 58 -0.14 -10.59 5.38
CA ARG A 58 0.92 -11.30 4.66
C ARG A 58 1.59 -10.37 3.69
N THR A 59 2.92 -10.41 3.66
CA THR A 59 3.68 -9.75 2.61
C THR A 59 3.83 -10.73 1.46
N VAL A 60 3.30 -10.36 0.29
CA VAL A 60 3.40 -11.13 -0.94
C VAL A 60 4.35 -10.41 -1.88
N GLU A 61 5.40 -11.12 -2.29
CA GLU A 61 6.28 -10.68 -3.37
C GLU A 61 5.69 -11.18 -4.69
N ARG A 62 5.00 -10.29 -5.42
CA ARG A 62 4.44 -10.64 -6.73
C ARG A 62 5.50 -10.53 -7.80
N VAL A 63 5.89 -11.66 -8.37
CA VAL A 63 6.74 -11.73 -9.56
C VAL A 63 5.93 -11.28 -10.78
N THR A 64 6.17 -10.06 -11.23
CA THR A 64 5.45 -9.43 -12.36
C THR A 64 5.97 -9.89 -13.72
N GLY A 65 7.15 -10.50 -13.77
CA GLY A 65 7.68 -11.13 -14.98
C GLY A 65 9.20 -11.07 -15.04
N ARG A 66 9.76 -11.54 -16.16
CA ARG A 66 11.20 -11.47 -16.41
C ARG A 66 11.61 -10.09 -16.92
N MET A 67 12.67 -9.54 -16.32
CA MET A 67 13.35 -8.34 -16.81
C MET A 67 14.29 -8.77 -17.95
N SER A 68 14.25 -8.07 -19.08
CA SER A 68 15.10 -8.34 -20.23
C SER A 68 15.68 -7.03 -20.78
N PHE A 69 16.75 -7.12 -21.56
CA PHE A 69 17.36 -5.96 -22.23
C PHE A 69 16.33 -5.14 -23.02
N GLY A 70 15.39 -5.81 -23.70
CA GLY A 70 14.31 -5.13 -24.43
C GLY A 70 13.37 -4.34 -23.51
N LYS A 71 13.02 -4.86 -22.33
CA LYS A 71 12.23 -4.11 -21.34
C LYS A 71 12.99 -2.93 -20.74
N ALA A 72 14.29 -3.09 -20.46
CA ALA A 72 15.14 -2.00 -19.99
C ALA A 72 15.28 -0.87 -21.03
N ALA A 73 15.42 -1.24 -22.31
CA ALA A 73 15.44 -0.30 -23.43
C ALA A 73 14.09 0.43 -23.55
N LEU A 74 12.97 -0.30 -23.58
CA LEU A 74 11.63 0.29 -23.68
C LEU A 74 11.32 1.23 -22.50
N GLY A 75 11.69 0.84 -21.29
CA GLY A 75 11.49 1.67 -20.09
C GLY A 75 12.25 3.00 -20.14
N ALA A 76 13.35 3.09 -20.89
CA ALA A 76 14.17 4.30 -21.00
C ALA A 76 13.74 5.27 -22.10
N VAL A 77 12.84 4.86 -23.01
CA VAL A 77 12.35 5.72 -24.09
C VAL A 77 11.63 6.93 -23.54
N GLY A 78 10.74 6.75 -22.56
CA GLY A 78 10.00 7.86 -21.94
C GLY A 78 10.93 8.90 -21.31
N THR A 79 11.96 8.44 -20.60
CA THR A 79 12.99 9.33 -20.03
C THR A 79 13.77 10.06 -21.13
N GLY A 80 14.12 9.38 -22.22
CA GLY A 80 14.82 9.98 -23.37
C GLY A 80 13.99 11.01 -24.12
N VAL A 81 12.69 10.75 -24.30
CA VAL A 81 11.74 11.70 -24.89
C VAL A 81 11.66 12.95 -24.02
N MET A 82 11.46 12.79 -22.70
CA MET A 82 11.35 13.94 -21.80
C MET A 82 12.65 14.75 -21.75
N LEU A 83 13.80 14.07 -21.71
CA LEU A 83 15.12 14.72 -21.76
C LEU A 83 15.35 15.45 -23.09
N GLY A 84 15.02 14.81 -24.21
CA GLY A 84 15.17 15.41 -25.54
C GLY A 84 14.24 16.60 -25.75
N LEU A 85 13.01 16.54 -25.26
CA LEU A 85 12.09 17.68 -25.24
C LEU A 85 12.62 18.80 -24.35
N PHE A 86 13.10 18.48 -23.15
CA PHE A 86 13.66 19.46 -22.22
C PHE A 86 14.87 20.17 -22.83
N VAL A 87 15.86 19.41 -23.32
CA VAL A 87 17.08 19.96 -23.93
C VAL A 87 16.75 20.70 -25.23
N GLY A 88 15.89 20.14 -26.08
CA GLY A 88 15.49 20.76 -27.34
C GLY A 88 14.75 22.09 -27.13
N LEU A 89 13.84 22.15 -26.15
CA LEU A 89 13.13 23.37 -25.81
C LEU A 89 14.07 24.41 -25.17
N LEU A 90 15.03 23.98 -24.35
CA LEU A 90 16.05 24.86 -23.79
C LEU A 90 16.91 25.48 -24.91
N VAL A 91 17.34 24.69 -25.89
CA VAL A 91 18.10 25.18 -27.05
C VAL A 91 17.28 26.16 -27.88
N LEU A 92 15.99 25.89 -28.08
CA LEU A 92 15.06 26.77 -28.80
C LEU A 92 14.90 28.14 -28.13
N ILE A 93 14.89 28.19 -26.79
CA ILE A 93 14.75 29.44 -26.04
C ILE A 93 16.07 30.22 -25.99
N VAL A 94 17.19 29.52 -25.83
CA VAL A 94 18.51 30.14 -25.61
C VAL A 94 19.18 30.54 -26.94
N THR A 95 18.89 29.84 -28.03
CA THR A 95 19.56 30.04 -29.32
C THR A 95 18.65 30.80 -30.27
N PRO A 96 18.96 32.05 -30.64
CA PRO A 96 18.18 32.77 -31.65
C PRO A 96 18.42 32.18 -33.04
N GLY A 97 17.37 32.06 -33.84
CA GLY A 97 17.45 31.62 -35.24
C GLY A 97 17.33 30.11 -35.49
N VAL A 98 17.16 29.30 -34.44
CA VAL A 98 16.78 27.89 -34.57
C VAL A 98 15.27 27.73 -34.49
N GLY A 99 14.69 26.87 -35.33
CA GLY A 99 13.28 26.52 -35.30
C GLY A 99 13.03 25.12 -34.74
N PHE A 100 11.78 24.68 -34.83
CA PHE A 100 11.31 23.39 -34.32
C PHE A 100 11.99 22.17 -34.98
N GLU A 101 12.60 22.34 -36.15
CA GLU A 101 13.46 21.33 -36.79
C GLU A 101 14.60 20.86 -35.88
N THR A 102 15.05 21.71 -34.96
CA THR A 102 16.07 21.38 -33.96
C THR A 102 15.59 20.32 -32.97
N LEU A 103 14.29 20.33 -32.61
CA LEU A 103 13.72 19.28 -31.76
C LEU A 103 13.72 17.93 -32.48
N ILE A 104 13.43 17.91 -33.79
CA ILE A 104 13.46 16.69 -34.60
C ILE A 104 14.86 16.10 -34.67
N ALA A 105 15.91 16.93 -34.68
CA ALA A 105 17.29 16.48 -34.67
C ALA A 105 17.75 15.97 -33.28
N ILE A 106 17.38 16.66 -32.21
CA ILE A 106 17.84 16.35 -30.84
C ILE A 106 17.11 15.14 -30.24
N LEU A 107 15.82 15.00 -30.53
CA LEU A 107 14.96 14.02 -29.87
C LEU A 107 15.41 12.55 -30.12
N PRO A 108 15.74 12.11 -31.34
CA PRO A 108 16.24 10.75 -31.58
C PRO A 108 17.57 10.48 -30.87
N VAL A 109 18.45 11.47 -30.78
CA VAL A 109 19.75 11.35 -30.11
C VAL A 109 19.54 11.18 -28.61
N ALA A 110 18.65 11.97 -28.00
CA ALA A 110 18.33 11.86 -26.57
C ALA A 110 17.69 10.50 -26.22
N ILE A 111 16.78 10.01 -27.07
CA ILE A 111 16.17 8.68 -26.91
C ILE A 111 17.22 7.58 -27.10
N GLY A 112 18.03 7.64 -28.14
CA GLY A 112 19.09 6.67 -28.39
C GLY A 112 20.09 6.61 -27.24
N PHE A 113 20.51 7.78 -26.74
CA PHE A 113 21.40 7.88 -25.61
C PHE A 113 20.80 7.29 -24.34
N SER A 114 19.55 7.61 -23.98
CA SER A 114 18.91 7.06 -22.78
C SER A 114 18.74 5.55 -22.84
N VAL A 115 18.40 5.02 -24.02
CA VAL A 115 18.26 3.57 -24.26
C VAL A 115 19.60 2.87 -24.09
N ILE A 116 20.66 3.37 -24.74
CA ILE A 116 22.01 2.79 -24.64
C ILE A 116 22.48 2.83 -23.18
N TRP A 117 22.31 3.96 -22.50
CA TRP A 117 22.70 4.12 -21.11
C TRP A 117 21.94 3.16 -20.18
N SER A 118 20.63 2.99 -20.37
CA SER A 118 19.81 2.04 -19.63
C SER A 118 20.26 0.59 -19.82
N VAL A 119 20.55 0.22 -21.06
CA VAL A 119 21.04 -1.13 -21.40
C VAL A 119 22.41 -1.39 -20.78
N ILE A 120 23.33 -0.42 -20.84
CA ILE A 120 24.64 -0.52 -20.17
C ILE A 120 24.47 -0.66 -18.66
N GLY A 121 23.64 0.19 -18.05
CA GLY A 121 23.36 0.11 -16.61
C GLY A 121 22.75 -1.25 -16.20
N TYR A 122 21.86 -1.80 -17.02
CA TYR A 122 21.30 -3.13 -16.82
C TYR A 122 22.35 -4.24 -16.97
N ALA A 123 23.23 -4.14 -17.96
CA ALA A 123 24.32 -5.09 -18.19
C ALA A 123 25.38 -5.09 -17.08
N LEU A 124 25.63 -3.94 -16.45
CA LEU A 124 26.59 -3.78 -15.34
C LEU A 124 26.05 -4.27 -13.99
N ASN A 125 24.73 -4.43 -13.84
CA ASN A 125 24.08 -4.96 -12.63
C ASN A 125 23.39 -6.33 -12.83
N PRO A 126 24.08 -7.35 -13.40
CA PRO A 126 23.46 -8.63 -13.76
C PRO A 126 23.05 -9.48 -12.55
N GLN A 127 23.56 -9.18 -11.35
CA GLN A 127 23.37 -9.99 -10.15
C GLN A 127 22.02 -9.80 -9.45
N ARG A 128 21.17 -8.86 -9.91
CA ARG A 128 19.92 -8.48 -9.23
C ARG A 128 18.70 -9.01 -9.99
N ARG A 129 18.57 -10.34 -9.94
CA ARG A 129 17.37 -11.18 -10.17
C ARG A 129 16.66 -10.97 -11.50
N GLN A 130 16.55 -12.06 -12.28
CA GLN A 130 15.88 -12.16 -13.59
C GLN A 130 14.35 -11.94 -13.53
N PHE A 131 13.86 -11.32 -12.46
CA PHE A 131 12.45 -11.15 -12.14
C PHE A 131 12.21 -9.76 -11.57
N THR A 132 11.26 -9.04 -12.14
CA THR A 132 10.73 -7.82 -11.54
C THR A 132 9.69 -8.24 -10.52
N SER A 133 9.88 -7.88 -9.25
CA SER A 133 8.91 -8.14 -8.20
C SER A 133 8.38 -6.85 -7.58
N VAL A 134 7.12 -6.89 -7.16
CA VAL A 134 6.49 -5.84 -6.36
C VAL A 134 6.12 -6.44 -5.00
N MET A 135 6.55 -5.79 -3.93
CA MET A 135 6.15 -6.17 -2.57
C MET A 135 4.79 -5.57 -2.27
N GLN A 136 3.84 -6.40 -1.85
CA GLN A 136 2.49 -5.99 -1.47
C GLN A 136 2.13 -6.58 -0.11
N VAL A 137 1.42 -5.83 0.72
CA VAL A 137 0.89 -6.32 1.99
C VAL A 137 -0.60 -6.56 1.83
N VAL A 138 -1.07 -7.76 2.15
CA VAL A 138 -2.46 -8.20 1.96
C VAL A 138 -2.98 -8.80 3.27
N ALA A 139 -4.17 -8.38 3.71
CA ALA A 139 -4.86 -9.01 4.84
C ALA A 139 -5.55 -10.30 4.39
N THR A 140 -5.47 -11.37 5.20
CA THR A 140 -6.17 -12.64 4.93
C THR A 140 -7.41 -12.84 5.78
N HIS A 141 -7.64 -11.95 6.74
CA HIS A 141 -8.79 -12.02 7.63
C HIS A 141 -9.31 -10.62 7.92
N PHE A 142 -10.61 -10.49 8.09
CA PHE A 142 -11.33 -9.23 8.22
C PHE A 142 -12.37 -9.31 9.33
N ASP A 143 -12.22 -8.45 10.33
CA ASP A 143 -13.17 -8.32 11.42
C ASP A 143 -14.02 -7.06 11.21
N VAL A 144 -15.34 -7.21 11.28
CA VAL A 144 -16.25 -6.08 11.32
C VAL A 144 -16.47 -5.72 12.78
N VAL A 145 -16.02 -4.51 13.15
CA VAL A 145 -16.04 -4.00 14.52
C VAL A 145 -17.03 -2.85 14.63
N VAL A 146 -17.80 -2.87 15.71
CA VAL A 146 -18.81 -1.85 16.03
C VAL A 146 -18.55 -1.35 17.45
N PRO A 147 -18.78 -0.05 17.74
CA PRO A 147 -18.72 0.45 19.11
C PRO A 147 -19.62 -0.35 20.04
N ARG A 148 -19.18 -0.55 21.28
CA ARG A 148 -19.87 -1.41 22.27
C ARG A 148 -21.34 -1.04 22.47
N GLU A 149 -21.64 0.26 22.44
CA GLU A 149 -22.99 0.84 22.54
C GLU A 149 -23.96 0.40 21.43
N HIS A 150 -23.44 -0.06 20.28
CA HIS A 150 -24.25 -0.50 19.15
C HIS A 150 -24.07 -1.99 18.81
N ALA A 151 -23.21 -2.71 19.55
CA ALA A 151 -22.85 -4.09 19.26
C ALA A 151 -24.03 -5.07 19.40
N GLU A 152 -24.91 -4.88 20.40
CA GLU A 152 -26.11 -5.73 20.56
C GLU A 152 -27.12 -5.48 19.44
N LYS A 153 -27.36 -4.21 19.10
CA LYS A 153 -28.24 -3.82 17.98
C LYS A 153 -27.73 -4.41 16.67
N ALA A 154 -26.44 -4.25 16.37
CA ALA A 154 -25.84 -4.80 15.16
C ALA A 154 -25.96 -6.33 15.08
N ARG A 155 -25.71 -7.04 16.19
CA ARG A 155 -25.90 -8.50 16.26
C ARG A 155 -27.37 -8.91 16.05
N GLY A 156 -28.33 -8.16 16.57
CA GLY A 156 -29.77 -8.41 16.35
C GLY A 156 -30.17 -8.25 14.88
N LEU A 157 -29.68 -7.19 14.22
CA LEU A 157 -29.96 -6.93 12.80
C LEU A 157 -29.32 -7.99 11.87
N LEU A 158 -28.14 -8.51 12.25
CA LEU A 158 -27.48 -9.61 11.54
C LEU A 158 -28.13 -10.97 11.83
N GLY A 159 -28.58 -11.21 13.07
CA GLY A 159 -29.28 -12.44 13.47
C GLY A 159 -30.61 -12.67 12.75
N THR A 160 -31.21 -11.61 12.20
CA THR A 160 -32.39 -11.69 11.32
C THR A 160 -32.04 -12.22 9.93
N THR A 161 -30.77 -12.13 9.52
CA THR A 161 -30.24 -12.72 8.29
C THR A 161 -29.24 -13.81 8.65
N ARG A 162 -29.70 -14.91 9.25
CA ARG A 162 -28.88 -16.12 9.33
C ARG A 162 -28.86 -16.77 7.95
N PRO A 163 -27.76 -16.76 7.18
CA PRO A 163 -27.58 -17.83 6.20
C PRO A 163 -27.54 -19.11 7.05
N THR A 164 -28.53 -19.99 6.86
CA THR A 164 -28.59 -21.28 7.50
C THR A 164 -27.22 -21.94 7.35
N ALA A 165 -26.46 -22.00 8.43
CA ALA A 165 -25.27 -22.81 8.51
C ALA A 165 -25.73 -24.25 8.30
N ALA A 166 -25.51 -24.77 7.10
CA ALA A 166 -25.69 -26.18 6.82
C ALA A 166 -24.83 -26.98 7.82
N PRO A 167 -25.31 -28.11 8.35
CA PRO A 167 -24.53 -28.92 9.27
C PRO A 167 -23.27 -29.36 8.54
N VAL A 168 -22.10 -29.06 9.10
CA VAL A 168 -20.82 -29.61 8.65
C VAL A 168 -20.90 -31.13 8.89
N PRO A 169 -20.89 -31.98 7.84
CA PRO A 169 -20.79 -33.41 8.08
C PRO A 169 -19.39 -33.72 8.62
N GLN A 170 -19.36 -34.34 9.80
CA GLN A 170 -18.16 -34.92 10.40
C GLN A 170 -17.47 -35.84 9.38
N GLN A 171 -16.29 -35.45 8.92
CA GLN A 171 -15.46 -36.30 8.07
C GLN A 171 -14.76 -37.34 8.95
N THR A 172 -15.25 -38.58 8.90
CA THR A 172 -14.54 -39.77 9.36
C THR A 172 -13.28 -39.96 8.50
N PRO A 173 -12.08 -40.15 9.07
CA PRO A 173 -10.87 -40.31 8.28
C PRO A 173 -10.89 -41.68 7.60
N VAL A 174 -11.16 -41.71 6.29
CA VAL A 174 -11.01 -42.92 5.48
C VAL A 174 -9.60 -42.92 4.90
N HIS A 175 -8.73 -43.77 5.44
CA HIS A 175 -7.44 -44.09 4.83
C HIS A 175 -7.66 -44.52 3.37
N THR A 176 -7.14 -43.75 2.42
CA THR A 176 -7.09 -44.18 1.02
C THR A 176 -5.62 -44.36 0.62
N GLN A 177 -5.32 -45.59 0.24
CA GLN A 177 -4.03 -46.10 -0.17
C GLN A 177 -3.49 -45.37 -1.41
N SER A 178 -2.17 -45.26 -1.46
CA SER A 178 -1.41 -44.80 -2.62
C SER A 178 -1.60 -45.72 -3.82
N VAL A 179 -2.04 -45.17 -4.96
CA VAL A 179 -1.82 -45.78 -6.28
C VAL A 179 -1.37 -44.68 -7.25
N VAL A 180 -0.13 -44.81 -7.72
CA VAL A 180 0.44 -44.15 -8.90
C VAL A 180 0.31 -45.18 -10.04
N PRO A 181 -0.20 -44.84 -11.25
CA PRO A 181 0.72 -44.39 -12.31
C PRO A 181 0.15 -43.49 -13.44
N ALA A 182 1.11 -42.98 -14.22
CA ALA A 182 1.07 -42.56 -15.63
C ALA A 182 0.79 -41.07 -15.97
N ALA A 183 1.84 -40.37 -16.38
CA ALA A 183 1.81 -39.30 -17.40
C ALA A 183 1.99 -39.95 -18.80
N PRO A 184 1.83 -39.26 -19.96
CA PRO A 184 1.61 -37.81 -20.20
C PRO A 184 0.50 -37.48 -21.24
N GLN A 185 0.06 -36.21 -21.32
CA GLN A 185 -0.51 -35.61 -22.55
C GLN A 185 -0.54 -34.07 -22.48
N SER A 186 -0.10 -33.42 -23.55
CA SER A 186 -0.09 -31.96 -23.82
C SER A 186 -1.09 -31.64 -24.96
N PRO A 187 -1.19 -30.40 -25.47
CA PRO A 187 -1.78 -29.17 -24.93
C PRO A 187 -3.06 -28.74 -25.70
N VAL A 188 -3.90 -27.84 -25.15
CA VAL A 188 -4.93 -27.14 -25.94
C VAL A 188 -4.86 -25.63 -25.66
N LEU A 189 -4.61 -24.87 -26.74
CA LEU A 189 -4.76 -23.42 -26.85
C LEU A 189 -6.25 -23.04 -26.95
N ALA A 190 -6.70 -21.99 -26.24
CA ALA A 190 -7.70 -21.03 -26.76
C ALA A 190 -7.94 -19.84 -25.80
N ASN A 191 -7.72 -18.65 -26.36
CA ASN A 191 -8.00 -17.26 -25.95
C ASN A 191 -9.11 -16.95 -24.92
N GLY A 192 -8.86 -15.88 -24.15
CA GLY A 192 -9.87 -15.16 -23.36
C GLY A 192 -9.42 -13.76 -22.90
N GLN A 193 -9.34 -12.83 -23.86
CA GLN A 193 -9.58 -11.38 -23.78
C GLN A 193 -9.13 -10.57 -22.54
N ALA A 194 -8.24 -9.61 -22.80
CA ALA A 194 -8.00 -8.42 -21.98
C ALA A 194 -9.16 -7.42 -22.14
N GLN A 195 -9.69 -6.92 -21.03
CA GLN A 195 -10.65 -5.82 -21.00
C GLN A 195 -9.93 -4.53 -20.53
N PRO A 196 -10.00 -3.43 -21.31
CA PRO A 196 -9.44 -2.13 -20.94
C PRO A 196 -10.41 -1.34 -20.04
N GLY A 197 -9.90 -0.63 -19.03
CA GLY A 197 -10.72 0.21 -18.16
C GLY A 197 -9.90 1.14 -17.27
N ASP A 198 -9.94 2.42 -17.64
CA ASP A 198 -9.74 3.66 -16.87
C ASP A 198 -8.37 4.01 -16.28
N ALA A 199 -7.64 4.80 -17.06
CA ALA A 199 -6.54 5.64 -16.62
C ALA A 199 -7.08 6.80 -15.77
N ALA A 200 -6.64 6.89 -14.51
CA ALA A 200 -6.73 8.11 -13.71
C ALA A 200 -5.47 8.99 -13.91
N PRO A 201 -5.57 10.33 -13.81
CA PRO A 201 -4.49 11.24 -14.21
C PRO A 201 -3.30 11.20 -13.24
N THR A 202 -2.09 11.20 -13.80
CA THR A 202 -0.82 11.32 -13.08
C THR A 202 -0.62 12.78 -12.63
N GLU A 203 -0.76 13.08 -11.34
CA GLU A 203 -0.25 14.32 -10.75
C GLU A 203 1.28 14.26 -10.56
N PRO A 204 2.00 15.39 -10.70
CA PRO A 204 3.44 15.47 -10.42
C PRO A 204 3.73 15.23 -8.94
N GLN A 205 4.48 14.16 -8.61
CA GLN A 205 4.96 13.90 -7.26
C GLN A 205 6.07 14.90 -6.89
N GLU A 206 5.74 15.86 -6.03
CA GLU A 206 6.68 16.66 -5.26
C GLU A 206 7.60 15.76 -4.41
N PRO A 207 8.91 16.06 -4.25
CA PRO A 207 9.83 15.18 -3.53
C PRO A 207 9.44 15.10 -2.06
N ALA A 208 8.72 14.04 -1.70
CA ALA A 208 8.33 13.75 -0.34
C ALA A 208 9.59 13.53 0.51
N ALA A 209 9.80 14.39 1.51
CA ALA A 209 10.76 14.17 2.59
C ALA A 209 10.66 12.72 3.09
N PRO A 210 11.79 12.07 3.44
CA PRO A 210 11.82 10.64 3.76
C PRO A 210 10.79 10.34 4.85
N ARG A 211 9.81 9.49 4.51
CA ARG A 211 8.78 9.06 5.46
C ARG A 211 9.49 8.28 6.56
N ARG A 212 9.63 8.91 7.74
CA ARG A 212 10.17 8.24 8.93
C ARG A 212 9.43 6.93 9.14
N THR A 213 10.19 5.85 9.26
CA THR A 213 9.60 4.52 9.42
C THR A 213 9.00 4.40 10.82
N TYR A 214 7.93 3.62 11.00
CA TYR A 214 7.27 3.41 12.30
C TYR A 214 8.25 3.03 13.42
N ALA A 215 9.29 2.27 13.08
CA ALA A 215 10.38 1.89 13.99
C ALA A 215 11.17 3.10 14.53
N GLU A 216 11.42 4.11 13.69
CA GLU A 216 12.18 5.31 14.06
C GLU A 216 11.38 6.19 15.03
N ALA A 217 10.07 6.31 14.81
CA ALA A 217 9.19 7.07 15.70
C ALA A 217 9.04 6.41 17.09
N GLN A 218 9.01 5.07 17.16
CA GLN A 218 8.99 4.37 18.44
C GLN A 218 10.31 4.51 19.22
N ALA A 219 11.45 4.57 18.51
CA ALA A 219 12.74 4.79 19.14
C ALA A 219 12.85 6.20 19.74
N GLU A 220 12.26 7.20 19.08
CA GLU A 220 12.21 8.59 19.55
C GLU A 220 11.37 8.71 20.83
N MET A 221 10.18 8.08 20.88
CA MET A 221 9.35 8.04 22.09
C MET A 221 10.08 7.42 23.29
N ARG A 222 10.80 6.31 23.07
CA ARG A 222 11.60 5.66 24.13
C ARG A 222 12.76 6.53 24.62
N ARG A 223 13.31 7.40 23.78
CA ARG A 223 14.35 8.36 24.20
C ARG A 223 13.76 9.45 25.08
N LEU A 224 12.64 10.04 24.66
CA LEU A 224 11.94 11.09 25.42
C LEU A 224 11.46 10.60 26.78
N GLU A 225 10.99 9.35 26.89
CA GLU A 225 10.63 8.75 28.18
C GLU A 225 11.84 8.56 29.10
N ARG A 226 13.00 8.19 28.55
CA ARG A 226 14.24 8.06 29.33
C ARG A 226 14.74 9.41 29.82
N GLU A 227 14.67 10.44 28.99
CA GLU A 227 15.03 11.81 29.38
C GLU A 227 14.12 12.33 30.48
N LYS A 228 12.79 12.20 30.33
CA LYS A 228 11.84 12.58 31.39
C LYS A 228 12.09 11.83 32.69
N ARG A 229 12.38 10.53 32.63
CA ARG A 229 12.68 9.73 33.82
C ARG A 229 14.00 10.12 34.47
N ALA A 230 14.98 10.55 33.68
CA ALA A 230 16.26 11.07 34.19
C ALA A 230 16.10 12.46 34.83
N GLU A 231 15.30 13.34 34.24
CA GLU A 231 14.97 14.65 34.81
C GLU A 231 14.21 14.50 36.13
N GLN A 232 13.23 13.59 36.17
CA GLN A 232 12.45 13.32 37.38
C GLN A 232 13.33 12.75 38.50
N ALA A 233 14.25 11.83 38.18
CA ALA A 233 15.22 11.30 39.14
C ALA A 233 16.26 12.36 39.61
N ALA A 234 16.61 13.32 38.76
CA ALA A 234 17.47 14.44 39.14
C ALA A 234 16.74 15.43 40.06
N GLN A 235 15.44 15.62 39.84
CA GLN A 235 14.59 16.50 40.65
C GLN A 235 14.29 15.91 42.03
N ASP A 236 14.11 14.59 42.11
CA ASP A 236 14.00 13.87 43.39
C ASP A 236 15.30 13.95 44.22
N ARG A 237 16.47 13.91 43.54
CA ARG A 237 17.77 14.08 44.21
C ARG A 237 18.00 15.51 44.71
N SER A 238 17.56 16.54 43.98
CA SER A 238 17.74 17.93 44.43
C SER A 238 16.77 18.31 45.56
N GLY A 239 15.54 17.78 45.56
CA GLY A 239 14.53 18.03 46.59
C GLY A 239 14.87 17.47 47.98
N SER A 240 15.76 16.48 48.07
CA SER A 240 16.21 15.90 49.35
C SER A 240 17.34 16.68 50.04
N SER A 241 17.91 17.71 49.40
CA SER A 241 19.06 18.48 49.92
C SER A 241 18.71 19.80 50.63
N THR A 242 17.43 20.19 50.65
CA THR A 242 16.98 21.49 51.23
C THR A 242 16.31 21.35 52.61
N SER A 243 16.36 20.18 53.23
CA SER A 243 15.83 19.94 54.58
C SER A 243 16.95 19.55 55.54
N SER A 244 17.78 20.49 55.95
CA SER A 244 18.65 20.41 57.13
C SER A 244 18.95 21.81 57.63
#